data_AF-A0A2N2YNC8-F1
#
_entry.id   AF-A0A2N2YNC8-F1
#
_cell.length_a   1.000
_cell.length_b   1.000
_cell.length_c   1.000
_cell.angle_alpha   90.00
_cell.angle_beta   90.00
_cell.angle_gamma   90.00
#
_symmetry.space_group_name_H-M   'P 1'
#
loop_
_entity.id
_entity.type
_entity.pdbx_description
1 polymer ?
#
loop_
_entity_poly.entity_id
_entity_poly.type
_entity_poly.pdbx_seq_one_letter_code
_entity_poly.pdbx_strand_id
1 'polypeptide(L)'
;MYHIKITLLPLLQILFQKKKYLTKLLNFMNQKAEKVNNASNLLKKFSTIFPDESHCLEMLAELKWKDGFVCRHCGHTNWCHGKSVTSRRCTKCKREESATAHTIFHHCKFSLNVAMKLSLLVCQIPDISSYELSRQVKIRHMTCYHFQKKLLVCQQGQPENELLKELLKEMTKRLEHQTLII
;
A
#
# COMPACT_ATOMS: atom_id res chain seq x y z
N MET A 1 54.81 36.68 -4.92
CA MET A 1 53.34 36.65 -4.75
C MET A 1 52.63 35.40 -5.33
N TYR A 2 53.32 34.45 -5.98
CA TYR A 2 52.69 33.26 -6.58
C TYR A 2 52.57 32.03 -5.67
N HIS A 3 53.35 31.94 -4.59
CA HIS A 3 53.37 30.76 -3.70
C HIS A 3 52.12 30.58 -2.82
N ILE A 4 51.36 31.65 -2.53
CA ILE A 4 50.16 31.58 -1.68
C ILE A 4 48.97 30.92 -2.40
N LYS A 5 48.90 31.01 -3.74
CA LYS A 5 47.81 30.39 -4.54
C LYS A 5 47.95 28.87 -4.66
N ILE A 6 49.17 28.33 -4.63
CA ILE A 6 49.45 26.90 -4.83
C ILE A 6 49.02 26.06 -3.61
N THR A 7 49.11 26.60 -2.40
CA THR A 7 48.72 25.90 -1.16
C THR A 7 47.22 25.95 -0.85
N LEU A 8 46.46 26.88 -1.47
CA LEU A 8 45.02 27.03 -1.25
C LEU A 8 44.16 26.11 -2.16
N LEU A 9 44.68 25.66 -3.30
CA LEU A 9 43.99 24.78 -4.24
C LEU A 9 43.51 23.44 -3.63
N PRO A 10 44.33 22.70 -2.86
CA PRO A 10 43.88 21.47 -2.19
C PRO A 10 42.79 21.73 -1.15
N LEU A 11 42.88 22.83 -0.40
CA LEU A 11 41.88 23.22 0.60
C LEU A 11 40.54 23.59 -0.07
N LEU A 12 40.57 24.35 -1.16
CA LEU A 12 39.40 24.66 -1.96
C LEU A 12 38.73 23.40 -2.53
N GLN A 13 39.53 22.42 -2.99
CA GLN A 13 39.01 21.14 -3.47
C GLN A 13 38.33 20.34 -2.36
N ILE A 14 38.93 20.27 -1.15
CA ILE A 14 38.33 19.62 0.02
C ILE A 14 37.01 20.29 0.42
N LEU A 15 36.95 21.62 0.43
CA LEU A 15 35.73 22.37 0.74
C LEU A 15 34.64 22.11 -0.31
N PHE A 16 34.99 22.01 -1.60
CA PHE A 16 34.06 21.65 -2.66
C PHE A 16 33.48 20.23 -2.47
N GLN A 17 34.33 19.26 -2.13
CA GLN A 17 33.90 17.88 -1.83
C GLN A 17 32.97 17.82 -0.61
N LYS A 18 33.31 18.55 0.47
CA LYS A 18 32.46 18.64 1.68
C LYS A 18 31.10 19.26 1.37
N LYS A 19 31.05 20.35 0.58
CA LYS A 19 29.80 20.99 0.15
C LYS A 19 28.93 20.02 -0.65
N LYS A 20 29.51 19.27 -1.60
CA LYS A 20 28.81 18.25 -2.38
C LYS A 20 28.23 17.15 -1.49
N TYR A 21 28.99 16.62 -0.54
CA TYR A 21 28.51 15.62 0.41
C TYR A 21 27.36 16.14 1.28
N LEU A 22 27.48 17.36 1.81
CA LEU A 22 26.45 17.99 2.63
C LEU A 22 25.14 18.19 1.86
N THR A 23 25.22 18.65 0.60
CA THR A 23 24.03 18.79 -0.26
C THR A 23 23.36 17.44 -0.54
N LYS A 24 24.14 16.37 -0.74
CA LYS A 24 23.61 15.02 -0.93
C LYS A 24 22.89 14.51 0.32
N LEU A 25 23.48 14.72 1.50
CA LEU A 25 22.85 14.36 2.78
C LEU A 25 21.55 15.14 3.01
N LEU A 26 21.56 16.45 2.74
CA LEU A 26 20.39 17.30 2.89
C LEU A 26 19.25 16.83 1.97
N ASN A 27 19.55 16.52 0.71
CA ASN A 27 18.57 16.01 -0.25
C ASN A 27 17.98 14.67 0.21
N PHE A 28 18.81 13.76 0.73
CA PHE A 28 18.34 12.47 1.26
C PHE A 28 17.40 12.64 2.47
N MET A 29 17.76 13.54 3.40
CA MET A 29 16.92 13.87 4.56
C MET A 29 15.59 14.47 4.14
N ASN A 30 15.60 15.41 3.19
CA ASN A 30 14.39 16.06 2.67
C ASN A 30 13.49 15.05 1.96
N GLN A 31 14.05 14.18 1.10
CA GLN A 31 13.30 13.12 0.42
C GLN A 31 12.64 12.17 1.43
N LYS A 32 13.35 11.81 2.51
CA LYS A 32 12.79 10.98 3.57
C LYS A 32 11.63 11.68 4.27
N ALA A 33 11.77 12.97 4.60
CA ALA A 33 10.72 13.76 5.23
C ALA A 33 9.47 13.88 4.34
N GLU A 34 9.66 14.08 3.04
CA GLU A 34 8.57 14.13 2.06
C GLU A 34 7.77 12.81 2.03
N LYS A 35 8.46 11.66 1.98
CA LYS A 35 7.80 10.35 2.02
C LYS A 35 6.99 10.14 3.30
N VAL A 36 7.51 10.56 4.45
CA VAL A 36 6.80 10.49 5.75
C VAL A 36 5.53 11.34 5.70
N ASN A 37 5.63 12.58 5.23
CA ASN A 37 4.49 13.50 5.13
C ASN A 37 3.43 12.98 4.16
N ASN A 38 3.85 12.46 3.00
CA ASN A 38 2.95 11.86 2.02
C ASN A 38 2.23 10.64 2.62
N ALA A 39 2.95 9.72 3.26
CA ALA A 39 2.37 8.56 3.91
C ALA A 39 1.30 8.94 4.93
N SER A 40 1.58 9.92 5.79
CA SER A 40 0.62 10.39 6.78
C SER A 40 -0.59 11.07 6.15
N ASN A 41 -0.44 11.79 5.04
CA ASN A 41 -1.57 12.37 4.30
C ASN A 41 -2.48 11.29 3.70
N LEU A 42 -1.89 10.30 3.03
CA LEU A 42 -2.63 9.17 2.45
C LEU A 42 -3.42 8.40 3.50
N LEU A 43 -2.84 8.16 4.68
CA LEU A 43 -3.55 7.48 5.76
C LEU A 43 -4.70 8.29 6.35
N LYS A 44 -4.56 9.62 6.42
CA LYS A 44 -5.66 10.51 6.84
C LYS A 44 -6.83 10.40 5.88
N LYS A 45 -6.58 10.57 4.57
CA LYS A 45 -7.60 10.43 3.53
C LYS A 45 -8.20 9.02 3.47
N PHE A 46 -7.39 7.98 3.69
CA PHE A 46 -7.91 6.61 3.76
C PHE A 46 -8.88 6.46 4.93
N SER A 47 -8.56 7.01 6.10
CA SER A 47 -9.38 6.84 7.30
C SER A 47 -10.71 7.61 7.24
N THR A 48 -10.82 8.65 6.39
CA THR A 48 -12.11 9.32 6.14
C THR A 48 -13.03 8.50 5.25
N ILE A 49 -12.48 7.73 4.30
CA ILE A 49 -13.26 6.89 3.38
C ILE A 49 -13.58 5.53 3.99
N PHE A 50 -12.64 4.97 4.75
CA PHE A 50 -12.74 3.64 5.37
C PHE A 50 -12.56 3.76 6.89
N PRO A 51 -13.58 4.29 7.61
CA PRO A 51 -13.50 4.51 9.05
C PRO A 51 -13.42 3.19 9.83
N ASP A 52 -14.00 2.12 9.30
CA ASP A 52 -14.04 0.81 9.94
C ASP A 52 -13.65 -0.34 8.99
N GLU A 53 -13.61 -1.55 9.55
CA GLU A 53 -13.28 -2.77 8.83
C GLU A 53 -14.42 -3.26 7.92
N SER A 54 -15.67 -2.91 8.21
CA SER A 54 -16.82 -3.30 7.38
C SER A 54 -16.80 -2.62 6.02
N HIS A 55 -16.49 -1.32 5.95
CA HIS A 55 -16.34 -0.60 4.69
C HIS A 55 -15.20 -1.18 3.82
N CYS A 56 -14.11 -1.62 4.46
CA CYS A 56 -13.01 -2.29 3.77
C CYS A 56 -13.46 -3.63 3.17
N LEU A 57 -14.24 -4.41 3.93
CA LEU A 57 -14.76 -5.71 3.49
C LEU A 57 -15.81 -5.57 2.38
N GLU A 58 -16.68 -4.57 2.47
CA GLU A 58 -17.70 -4.28 1.47
C GLU A 58 -17.06 -3.92 0.13
N MET A 59 -16.14 -2.95 0.12
CA MET A 59 -15.40 -2.60 -1.10
C MET A 59 -14.67 -3.81 -1.68
N LEU A 60 -14.02 -4.62 -0.83
CA LEU A 60 -13.31 -5.81 -1.30
C LEU A 60 -14.26 -6.83 -1.93
N ALA A 61 -15.45 -7.03 -1.35
CA ALA A 61 -16.47 -7.91 -1.88
C ALA A 61 -17.05 -7.39 -3.21
N GLU A 62 -17.34 -6.09 -3.30
CA GLU A 62 -17.80 -5.43 -4.52
C GLU A 62 -16.81 -5.65 -5.66
N LEU A 63 -15.53 -5.37 -5.42
CA LEU A 63 -14.48 -5.54 -6.42
C LEU A 63 -14.27 -7.01 -6.80
N LYS A 64 -14.16 -7.89 -5.81
CA LYS A 64 -13.89 -9.32 -6.02
C LYS A 64 -14.93 -9.99 -6.92
N TRP A 65 -16.18 -9.58 -6.83
CA TRP A 65 -17.28 -10.19 -7.56
C TRP A 65 -18.06 -9.19 -8.42
N LYS A 66 -17.37 -8.15 -8.88
CA LYS A 66 -17.87 -7.14 -9.83
C LYS A 66 -18.43 -7.79 -11.10
N ASP A 67 -17.74 -8.81 -11.60
CA ASP A 67 -18.13 -9.55 -12.81
C ASP A 67 -19.01 -10.78 -12.51
N GLY A 68 -19.52 -10.87 -11.28
CA GLY A 68 -20.35 -11.99 -10.82
C GLY A 68 -19.61 -12.97 -9.90
N PHE A 69 -20.39 -13.82 -9.23
CA PHE A 69 -19.85 -14.91 -8.42
C PHE A 69 -19.66 -16.16 -9.27
N VAL A 70 -18.51 -16.80 -9.14
CA VAL A 70 -18.26 -18.15 -9.68
C VAL A 70 -17.65 -18.97 -8.56
N CYS A 71 -18.33 -20.02 -8.12
CA CYS A 71 -17.83 -20.89 -7.07
C CYS A 71 -16.57 -21.61 -7.56
N ARG A 72 -15.42 -21.34 -6.93
CA ARG A 72 -14.13 -21.97 -7.27
C ARG A 72 -14.11 -23.50 -7.12
N HIS A 73 -15.06 -24.08 -6.39
CA HIS A 73 -15.14 -25.53 -6.17
C HIS A 73 -15.99 -26.27 -7.19
N CYS A 74 -17.04 -25.66 -7.75
CA CYS A 74 -18.00 -26.36 -8.61
C CYS A 74 -18.46 -25.58 -9.84
N GLY A 75 -17.95 -24.36 -10.05
CA GLY A 75 -18.28 -23.50 -11.19
C GLY A 75 -19.68 -22.87 -11.15
N HIS A 76 -20.49 -23.13 -10.12
CA HIS A 76 -21.84 -22.58 -10.03
C HIS A 76 -21.84 -21.07 -9.75
N THR A 77 -22.76 -20.34 -10.37
CA THR A 77 -22.81 -18.87 -10.33
C THR A 77 -23.81 -18.31 -9.32
N ASN A 78 -24.80 -19.11 -8.89
CA ASN A 78 -25.77 -18.66 -7.90
C ASN A 78 -25.21 -18.78 -6.47
N TRP A 79 -25.51 -17.76 -5.67
CA TRP A 79 -25.06 -17.66 -4.28
C TRP A 79 -26.16 -17.10 -3.39
N CYS A 80 -26.02 -17.33 -2.08
CA CYS A 80 -26.77 -16.68 -1.02
C CYS A 80 -25.78 -16.13 0.02
N HIS A 81 -26.22 -15.22 0.90
CA HIS A 81 -25.36 -14.71 1.96
C HIS A 81 -24.82 -15.87 2.83
N GLY A 82 -23.53 -15.79 3.15
CA GLY A 82 -22.87 -16.73 4.06
C GLY A 82 -22.99 -16.29 5.52
N LYS A 83 -21.98 -16.63 6.34
CA LYS A 83 -21.92 -16.24 7.75
C LYS A 83 -21.68 -14.75 7.94
N SER A 84 -20.92 -14.12 7.05
CA SER A 84 -20.80 -12.66 6.99
C SER A 84 -21.60 -12.10 5.83
N VAL A 85 -22.10 -10.87 5.96
CA VAL A 85 -22.85 -10.18 4.90
C VAL A 85 -22.05 -10.10 3.60
N THR A 86 -20.74 -9.91 3.72
CA THR A 86 -19.76 -9.82 2.62
C THR A 86 -19.25 -11.18 2.13
N SER A 87 -19.72 -12.30 2.70
CA SER A 87 -19.39 -13.65 2.23
C SER A 87 -20.46 -14.19 1.31
N ARG A 88 -20.04 -14.95 0.30
CA ARG A 88 -20.93 -15.59 -0.66
C ARG A 88 -20.90 -17.10 -0.46
N ARG A 89 -22.05 -17.71 -0.21
CA ARG A 89 -22.22 -19.15 -0.12
C ARG A 89 -22.85 -19.69 -1.39
N CYS A 90 -22.18 -20.66 -2.03
CA CYS A 90 -22.69 -21.32 -3.22
C CYS A 90 -23.98 -22.09 -2.89
N THR A 91 -25.05 -21.87 -3.67
CA THR A 91 -26.33 -22.56 -3.42
C THR A 91 -26.30 -24.04 -3.78
N LYS A 92 -25.43 -24.46 -4.73
CA LYS A 92 -25.21 -25.85 -5.14
C LYS A 92 -24.38 -26.67 -4.15
N CYS A 93 -23.10 -26.35 -3.97
CA CYS A 93 -22.19 -27.15 -3.13
C CYS A 93 -22.11 -26.69 -1.67
N LYS A 94 -22.86 -25.64 -1.28
CA LYS A 94 -22.93 -25.06 0.08
C LYS A 94 -21.61 -24.55 0.66
N ARG A 95 -20.54 -24.54 -0.13
CA ARG A 95 -19.25 -23.95 0.27
C ARG A 95 -19.35 -22.43 0.28
N GLU A 96 -18.65 -21.85 1.24
CA GLU A 96 -18.68 -20.42 1.51
C GLU A 96 -17.31 -19.81 1.22
N GLU A 97 -17.33 -18.66 0.56
CA GLU A 97 -16.14 -17.91 0.19
C GLU A 97 -16.23 -16.50 0.78
N SER A 98 -15.23 -16.13 1.58
CA SER A 98 -15.14 -14.78 2.16
C SER A 98 -14.64 -13.76 1.14
N ALA A 99 -14.87 -12.47 1.41
CA ALA A 99 -14.32 -11.39 0.59
C ALA A 99 -12.78 -11.43 0.50
N THR A 100 -12.10 -11.84 1.57
CA THR A 100 -10.63 -11.94 1.63
C THR A 100 -10.07 -13.23 1.03
N ALA A 101 -10.87 -14.27 0.87
CA ALA A 101 -10.42 -15.56 0.33
C ALA A 101 -9.85 -15.39 -1.08
N HIS A 102 -8.71 -16.03 -1.36
CA HIS A 102 -8.05 -15.98 -2.66
C HIS A 102 -7.74 -14.56 -3.17
N THR A 103 -7.42 -13.66 -2.25
CA THR A 103 -6.92 -12.32 -2.53
C THR A 103 -5.55 -12.12 -1.88
N ILE A 104 -4.90 -10.99 -2.12
CA ILE A 104 -3.69 -10.59 -1.37
C ILE A 104 -3.93 -10.54 0.15
N PHE A 105 -5.18 -10.35 0.58
CA PHE A 105 -5.57 -10.29 1.99
C PHE A 105 -5.90 -11.67 2.59
N HIS A 106 -5.77 -12.74 1.80
CA HIS A 106 -6.03 -14.09 2.28
C HIS A 106 -5.04 -14.48 3.38
N HIS A 107 -5.57 -15.01 4.48
CA HIS A 107 -4.84 -15.40 5.70
C HIS A 107 -4.02 -14.28 6.35
N CYS A 108 -4.37 -13.01 6.12
CA CYS A 108 -3.79 -11.91 6.90
C CYS A 108 -4.17 -12.07 8.38
N LYS A 109 -3.15 -12.11 9.25
CA LYS A 109 -3.31 -12.25 10.71
C LYS A 109 -3.47 -10.90 11.44
N PHE A 110 -3.80 -9.86 10.69
CA PHE A 110 -4.01 -8.50 11.17
C PHE A 110 -5.19 -7.89 10.40
N SER A 111 -5.77 -6.80 10.91
CA SER A 111 -7.02 -6.26 10.37
C SER A 111 -6.91 -5.88 8.89
N LEU A 112 -8.00 -6.05 8.16
CA LEU A 112 -8.07 -5.72 6.73
C LEU A 112 -7.81 -4.24 6.51
N ASN A 113 -8.29 -3.38 7.43
CA ASN A 113 -8.04 -1.95 7.41
C ASN A 113 -6.53 -1.63 7.37
N VAL A 114 -5.72 -2.29 8.20
CA VAL A 114 -4.26 -2.13 8.20
C VAL A 114 -3.63 -2.71 6.93
N ALA A 115 -4.14 -3.83 6.42
CA ALA A 115 -3.63 -4.42 5.19
C ALA A 115 -3.88 -3.54 3.96
N MET A 116 -5.05 -2.91 3.88
CA MET A 116 -5.36 -1.94 2.82
C MET A 116 -4.49 -0.68 2.93
N LYS A 117 -4.27 -0.15 4.15
CA LYS A 117 -3.33 0.94 4.41
C LYS A 117 -1.92 0.62 3.92
N LEU A 118 -1.40 -0.57 4.25
CA LEU A 118 -0.09 -1.02 3.76
C LEU A 118 -0.05 -1.14 2.24
N SER A 119 -1.11 -1.69 1.63
CA SER A 119 -1.22 -1.83 0.18
C SER A 119 -1.17 -0.47 -0.51
N LEU A 120 -1.92 0.51 0.01
CA LEU A 120 -1.92 1.89 -0.47
C LEU A 120 -0.52 2.52 -0.40
N LEU A 121 0.12 2.45 0.77
CA LEU A 121 1.44 3.06 0.99
C LEU A 121 2.53 2.44 0.11
N VAL A 122 2.56 1.11 0.00
CA VAL A 122 3.56 0.41 -0.83
C VAL A 122 3.40 0.73 -2.31
N CYS A 123 2.16 0.92 -2.77
CA CYS A 123 1.90 1.16 -4.19
C CYS A 123 2.04 2.63 -4.60
N GLN A 124 1.72 3.58 -3.70
CA GLN A 124 1.79 5.01 -4.00
C GLN A 124 3.12 5.66 -3.60
N ILE A 125 3.89 5.05 -2.69
CA ILE A 125 5.18 5.59 -2.24
C ILE A 125 6.29 4.58 -2.58
N PRO A 126 6.95 4.75 -3.74
CA PRO A 126 8.07 3.91 -4.14
C PRO A 126 9.18 3.90 -3.08
N ASP A 127 9.80 2.74 -2.89
CA ASP A 127 10.91 2.52 -1.97
C ASP A 127 10.64 2.98 -0.52
N ILE A 128 9.38 2.92 -0.08
CA ILE A 128 9.05 3.12 1.33
C ILE A 128 9.65 1.97 2.16
N SER A 129 10.41 2.31 3.21
CA SER A 129 10.99 1.28 4.07
C SER A 129 9.93 0.58 4.93
N SER A 130 10.12 -0.71 5.20
CA SER A 130 9.29 -1.48 6.14
C SER A 130 9.25 -0.87 7.55
N TYR A 131 10.32 -0.18 7.97
CA TYR A 131 10.35 0.59 9.22
C TYR A 131 9.41 1.79 9.20
N GLU A 132 9.32 2.51 8.07
CA GLU A 132 8.38 3.61 7.92
C GLU A 132 6.94 3.11 7.91
N LEU A 133 6.65 2.03 7.18
CA LEU A 133 5.35 1.38 7.20
C LEU A 133 4.92 1.02 8.63
N SER A 134 5.82 0.40 9.40
CA SER A 134 5.60 0.05 10.81
C SER A 134 5.30 1.25 11.68
N ARG A 135 5.98 2.40 11.50
CA ARG A 135 5.68 3.65 12.22
C ARG A 135 4.29 4.19 11.88
N GLN A 136 3.95 4.18 10.59
CA GLN A 136 2.70 4.75 10.08
C GLN A 136 1.47 3.95 10.53
N VAL A 137 1.51 2.61 10.44
CA VAL A 137 0.36 1.75 10.80
C VAL A 137 0.43 1.15 12.21
N LYS A 138 1.52 1.39 12.94
CA LYS A 138 1.74 0.96 14.34
C LYS A 138 1.65 -0.57 14.57
N ILE A 139 2.16 -1.37 13.63
CA ILE A 139 2.31 -2.83 13.80
C ILE A 139 3.77 -3.26 13.76
N ARG A 140 4.06 -4.50 14.16
CA ARG A 140 5.42 -5.06 14.16
C ARG A 140 6.10 -4.93 12.79
N HIS A 141 7.34 -4.46 12.80
CA HIS A 141 8.18 -4.29 11.61
C HIS A 141 8.19 -5.52 10.68
N MET A 142 8.41 -6.73 11.24
CA MET A 142 8.48 -7.95 10.42
C MET A 142 7.16 -8.27 9.72
N THR A 143 6.01 -7.93 10.31
CA THR A 143 4.70 -8.05 9.66
C THR A 143 4.61 -7.15 8.44
N CYS A 144 5.05 -5.88 8.57
CA CYS A 144 5.12 -4.94 7.45
C CYS A 144 6.05 -5.45 6.35
N TYR A 145 7.24 -5.95 6.72
CA TYR A 145 8.22 -6.47 5.78
C TYR A 145 7.68 -7.66 4.97
N HIS A 146 7.11 -8.68 5.64
CA HIS A 146 6.56 -9.84 4.95
C HIS A 146 5.38 -9.47 4.04
N PHE A 147 4.52 -8.56 4.49
CA PHE A 147 3.38 -8.12 3.69
C PHE A 147 3.80 -7.25 2.51
N GLN A 148 4.75 -6.33 2.70
CA GLN A 148 5.36 -5.54 1.63
C GLN A 148 6.00 -6.44 0.58
N LYS A 149 6.77 -7.45 1.00
CA LYS A 149 7.36 -8.42 0.07
C LYS A 149 6.28 -9.18 -0.71
N LYS A 150 5.20 -9.60 -0.05
CA LYS A 150 4.03 -10.23 -0.70
C LYS A 150 3.44 -9.31 -1.78
N LEU A 151 3.23 -8.03 -1.47
CA LEU A 151 2.70 -7.03 -2.41
C LEU A 151 3.60 -6.81 -3.63
N LEU A 152 4.92 -6.67 -3.41
CA LEU A 152 5.89 -6.45 -4.49
C LEU A 152 5.99 -7.66 -5.41
N VAL A 153 6.00 -8.88 -4.85
CA VAL A 153 5.96 -10.13 -5.65
C VAL A 153 4.69 -10.19 -6.48
N CYS A 154 3.55 -9.82 -5.89
CA CYS A 154 2.30 -9.72 -6.62
C CYS A 154 2.48 -8.76 -7.80
N GLN A 155 2.83 -7.49 -7.60
CA GLN A 155 3.00 -6.52 -8.70
C GLN A 155 3.82 -7.01 -9.91
N GLN A 156 4.77 -7.93 -9.71
CA GLN A 156 5.72 -8.38 -10.73
C GLN A 156 5.25 -9.55 -11.64
N GLY A 157 4.16 -10.30 -11.36
CA GLY A 157 3.74 -11.33 -12.33
C GLY A 157 2.77 -12.46 -11.92
N GLN A 158 1.60 -12.17 -11.32
CA GLN A 158 0.56 -13.18 -11.07
C GLN A 158 -0.84 -12.71 -11.54
N PRO A 159 -1.72 -13.59 -12.03
CA PRO A 159 -3.09 -13.21 -12.43
C PRO A 159 -3.96 -12.75 -11.25
N GLU A 160 -3.61 -13.12 -10.01
CA GLU A 160 -4.24 -12.62 -8.76
C GLU A 160 -4.03 -11.11 -8.52
N ASN A 161 -3.27 -10.44 -9.39
CA ASN A 161 -2.96 -9.01 -9.32
C ASN A 161 -4.04 -8.08 -9.84
N GLU A 162 -4.96 -8.56 -10.69
CA GLU A 162 -5.96 -7.67 -11.27
C GLU A 162 -6.82 -7.04 -10.18
N LEU A 163 -7.20 -7.83 -9.16
CA LEU A 163 -7.91 -7.31 -8.01
C LEU A 163 -7.10 -6.26 -7.23
N LEU A 164 -5.79 -6.43 -7.06
CA LEU A 164 -4.95 -5.44 -6.36
C LEU A 164 -4.85 -4.14 -7.16
N LYS A 165 -4.67 -4.22 -8.49
CA LYS A 165 -4.63 -3.05 -9.38
C LYS A 165 -5.97 -2.33 -9.39
N GLU A 166 -7.08 -3.06 -9.54
CA GLU A 166 -8.43 -2.50 -9.51
C GLU A 166 -8.73 -1.87 -8.15
N LEU A 167 -8.36 -2.53 -7.05
CA LEU A 167 -8.52 -2.00 -5.70
C LEU A 167 -7.75 -0.70 -5.50
N LEU A 168 -6.50 -0.61 -5.96
CA LEU A 168 -5.73 0.63 -5.89
C LEU A 168 -6.30 1.73 -6.78
N LYS A 169 -6.79 1.39 -7.97
CA LYS A 169 -7.44 2.34 -8.88
C LYS A 169 -8.72 2.89 -8.24
N GLU A 170 -9.55 2.02 -7.67
CA GLU A 170 -10.79 2.40 -7.02
C GLU A 170 -10.53 3.19 -5.73
N MET A 171 -9.56 2.77 -4.92
CA MET A 171 -9.12 3.54 -3.75
C MET A 171 -8.60 4.92 -4.14
N THR A 172 -7.71 5.03 -5.12
CA THR A 172 -7.17 6.32 -5.60
C THR A 172 -8.28 7.22 -6.15
N LYS A 173 -9.21 6.67 -6.95
CA LYS A 173 -10.37 7.41 -7.46
C LYS A 173 -11.24 7.98 -6.32
N ARG A 174 -11.52 7.19 -5.29
CA ARG A 174 -12.28 7.63 -4.11
C ARG A 174 -11.52 8.67 -3.28
N LEU A 175 -10.19 8.58 -3.23
CA LEU A 175 -9.31 9.56 -2.58
C LEU A 175 -9.25 10.91 -3.35
N GLU A 176 -9.43 10.90 -4.67
CA GLU A 176 -9.41 12.10 -5.52
C GLU A 176 -10.78 12.80 -5.61
N HIS A 177 -11.90 12.07 -5.54
CA HIS A 177 -13.24 12.65 -5.65
C HIS A 177 -13.61 13.62 -4.51
N GLN A 178 -12.96 13.55 -3.35
CA GLN A 178 -13.13 14.53 -2.27
C GLN A 178 -12.37 15.84 -2.46
N THR A 179 -11.50 15.96 -3.48
CA THR A 179 -10.80 17.23 -3.80
C THR A 179 -11.68 18.23 -4.55
N LEU A 180 -12.91 17.85 -4.93
CA LEU A 180 -13.86 18.68 -5.70
C LEU A 180 -15.10 19.13 -4.89
N ILE A 181 -15.14 18.89 -3.57
CA ILE A 181 -16.28 19.26 -2.69
C ILE A 181 -15.85 20.24 -1.57
N ILE A 182 -14.64 20.80 -1.65
CA ILE A 182 -14.21 21.95 -0.84
C ILE A 182 -13.83 23.06 -1.82
#